data_AF-A0A2E5DXB0-F1
#
_entry.id   AF-A0A2E5DXB0-F1
#
_cell.length_a   1.000
_cell.length_b   1.000
_cell.length_c   1.000
_cell.angle_alpha   90.00
_cell.angle_beta   90.00
_cell.angle_gamma   90.00
#
_symmetry.space_group_name_H-M   'P 1'
#
loop_
_entity.id
_entity.type
_entity.pdbx_description
1 polymer ?
#
loop_
_entity_poly.entity_id
_entity_poly.type
_entity_poly.pdbx_seq_one_letter_code
_entity_poly.pdbx_strand_id
1 'polypeptide(L)'
;MKKVLALVAVTGLLAPSAQADIIHRIQTSVQLGVDAAASNATRVPSVYSVSGENLTTSDGTTSGNIGGLSNFTAGSSVGFTGTDASVKVSGESFQFAESFIEGDKPSTGSTVSSGVISTMPTFGNTVTSSGGVAGNLGGTIGLDGAITITAGGAGTRVTGQYVNELRIDN
;
A
#
# COMPACT_ATOMS: atom_id res chain seq x y z
N MET A 1 33.17 11.53 77.40
CA MET A 1 32.98 10.28 76.62
C MET A 1 31.61 9.66 76.88
N LYS A 2 31.36 8.93 77.99
CA LYS A 2 30.07 8.23 78.25
C LYS A 2 28.80 9.10 78.08
N LYS A 3 28.79 10.35 78.56
CA LYS A 3 27.66 11.29 78.40
C LYS A 3 27.39 11.74 76.95
N VAL A 4 28.42 11.80 76.11
CA VAL A 4 28.29 12.16 74.68
C VAL A 4 27.71 11.00 73.90
N LEU A 5 28.16 9.77 74.19
CA LEU A 5 27.60 8.56 73.59
C LEU A 5 26.11 8.39 73.95
N ALA A 6 25.73 8.70 75.19
CA ALA A 6 24.33 8.71 75.62
C ALA A 6 23.50 9.79 74.87
N LEU A 7 24.04 11.00 74.68
CA LEU A 7 23.36 12.05 73.92
C LEU A 7 23.15 11.65 72.45
N VAL A 8 24.18 11.11 71.80
CA VAL A 8 24.11 10.62 70.40
C VAL A 8 23.10 9.49 70.25
N ALA A 9 23.06 8.55 71.21
CA ALA A 9 22.07 7.48 71.23
C ALA A 9 20.63 8.02 71.36
N VAL A 10 20.41 8.98 72.26
CA VAL A 10 19.10 9.62 72.44
C VAL A 10 18.68 10.43 71.20
N THR A 11 19.59 11.17 70.55
CA THR A 11 19.27 11.88 69.30
C THR A 11 19.04 10.94 68.12
N GLY A 12 19.69 9.77 68.08
CA GLY A 12 19.45 8.74 67.07
C GLY A 12 18.12 8.00 67.26
N LEU A 13 17.68 7.82 68.50
CA LEU A 13 16.40 7.20 68.86
C LEU A 13 15.19 8.17 68.77
N LEU A 14 15.45 9.48 68.77
CA LEU A 14 14.44 10.55 68.64
C LEU A 14 14.52 11.28 67.29
N ALA A 15 15.34 10.79 66.35
CA ALA A 15 15.32 11.30 64.99
C ALA A 15 13.92 11.07 64.40
N PRO A 16 13.26 12.09 63.81
CA PRO A 16 12.00 11.86 63.11
C PRO A 16 12.27 10.84 62.01
N SER A 17 11.45 9.78 61.96
CA SER A 17 11.48 8.84 60.85
C SER A 17 11.25 9.63 59.56
N ALA A 18 12.10 9.41 58.55
CA ALA A 18 11.91 10.01 57.23
C ALA A 18 10.55 9.55 56.69
N GLN A 19 9.57 10.46 56.75
CA GLN A 19 8.23 10.23 56.21
C GLN A 19 8.32 10.45 54.72
N ALA A 20 8.50 9.35 53.98
CA ALA A 20 8.55 9.40 52.52
C ALA A 20 7.22 8.93 51.94
N ASP A 21 6.60 9.76 51.11
CA ASP A 21 5.41 9.37 50.35
C ASP A 21 5.84 8.48 49.17
N ILE A 22 5.27 7.29 49.10
CA ILE A 22 5.55 6.31 48.04
C ILE A 22 4.37 6.27 47.08
N ILE A 23 4.53 6.86 45.90
CA ILE A 23 3.53 6.83 44.83
C ILE A 23 3.96 5.75 43.83
N HIS A 24 3.14 4.70 43.73
CA HIS A 24 3.31 3.63 42.75
C HIS A 24 2.16 3.68 41.74
N ARG A 25 2.51 3.87 40.46
CA ARG A 25 1.55 3.94 39.35
C ARG A 25 1.91 2.90 38.30
N ILE A 26 0.98 1.98 38.06
CA ILE A 26 0.99 1.09 36.89
C ILE A 26 0.03 1.70 35.86
N GLN A 27 0.52 1.92 34.64
CA GLN A 27 -0.30 2.35 33.51
C GLN A 27 -0.11 1.36 32.35
N THR A 28 -1.20 0.75 31.91
CA THR A 28 -1.23 -0.19 30.79
C THR A 28 -2.07 0.38 29.64
N SER A 29 -1.61 0.17 28.41
CA SER A 29 -2.33 0.58 27.21
C SER A 29 -2.04 -0.38 26.07
N VAL A 30 -3.08 -0.74 25.30
CA VAL A 30 -2.95 -1.48 24.04
C VAL A 30 -3.70 -0.69 22.99
N GLN A 31 -2.99 -0.21 21.98
CA GLN A 31 -3.57 0.43 20.81
C GLN A 31 -3.39 -0.49 19.60
N LEU A 32 -4.49 -0.78 18.90
CA LEU A 32 -4.50 -1.61 17.70
C LEU A 32 -4.96 -0.74 16.52
N GLY A 33 -4.21 -0.79 15.42
CA GLY A 33 -4.46 -0.02 14.21
C GLY A 33 -4.44 -0.91 12.97
N VAL A 34 -5.23 -0.53 11.96
CA VAL A 34 -5.33 -1.23 10.69
C VAL A 34 -5.31 -0.19 9.57
N ASP A 35 -4.20 -0.10 8.86
CA ASP A 35 -3.98 0.85 7.77
C ASP A 35 -4.53 0.29 6.45
N ALA A 36 -5.02 1.17 5.59
CA ALA A 36 -5.51 0.82 4.26
C ALA A 36 -4.36 0.65 3.26
N ALA A 37 -4.41 -0.41 2.45
CA ALA A 37 -3.57 -0.54 1.27
C ALA A 37 -4.15 0.29 0.14
N ALA A 38 -3.36 1.21 -0.41
CA ALA A 38 -3.69 1.98 -1.60
C ALA A 38 -2.73 1.61 -2.73
N SER A 39 -3.27 1.51 -3.95
CA SER A 39 -2.44 1.39 -5.15
C SER A 39 -3.00 2.26 -6.26
N ASN A 40 -2.11 2.86 -7.05
CA ASN A 40 -2.44 3.79 -8.12
C ASN A 40 -1.92 3.25 -9.45
N ALA A 41 -2.82 3.06 -10.42
CA ALA A 41 -2.47 2.67 -11.77
C ALA A 41 -2.75 3.83 -12.74
N THR A 42 -1.71 4.24 -13.45
CA THR A 42 -1.78 5.20 -14.56
C THR A 42 -1.46 4.47 -15.85
N ARG A 43 -2.31 4.67 -16.87
CA ARG A 43 -2.16 3.97 -18.14
C ARG A 43 -1.56 4.89 -19.20
N VAL A 44 -0.39 4.50 -19.71
CA VAL A 44 0.27 5.17 -20.84
C VAL A 44 -0.22 4.49 -22.13
N PRO A 45 -0.78 5.24 -23.10
CA PRO A 45 -1.19 4.67 -24.38
C PRO A 45 0.03 4.34 -25.25
N SER A 46 -0.07 3.26 -26.02
CA SER A 46 0.84 3.00 -27.14
C SER A 46 0.34 3.78 -28.35
N VAL A 47 1.24 4.50 -29.02
CA VAL A 47 0.92 5.31 -30.20
C VAL A 47 1.55 4.67 -31.45
N TYR A 48 0.71 4.38 -32.44
CA TYR A 48 1.10 3.95 -33.77
C TYR A 48 0.73 5.05 -34.79
N SER A 49 1.57 5.28 -35.80
CA SER A 49 1.37 6.36 -36.78
C SER A 49 2.08 6.11 -38.12
N VAL A 50 1.42 6.54 -39.20
CA VAL A 50 1.80 6.53 -40.61
C VAL A 50 1.24 7.84 -41.25
N SER A 51 1.76 8.37 -42.36
CA SER A 51 1.38 9.70 -42.93
C SER A 51 1.32 9.86 -44.49
N GLY A 52 0.16 10.20 -45.11
CA GLY A 52 -0.09 10.72 -46.49
C GLY A 52 -0.72 9.87 -47.67
N GLU A 53 -0.15 9.91 -48.90
CA GLU A 53 -0.80 9.80 -50.24
C GLU A 53 -0.32 8.67 -51.21
N ASN A 54 -1.01 8.43 -52.36
CA ASN A 54 -0.63 7.53 -53.49
C ASN A 54 -0.27 6.05 -53.18
N LEU A 55 -1.01 5.41 -52.25
CA LEU A 55 -0.94 3.96 -52.06
C LEU A 55 -2.25 3.23 -52.39
N THR A 56 -2.08 1.96 -52.70
CA THR A 56 -3.06 0.88 -52.66
C THR A 56 -2.86 0.17 -51.32
N THR A 57 -3.90 0.07 -50.50
CA THR A 57 -3.84 -0.53 -49.16
C THR A 57 -4.51 -1.90 -49.11
N SER A 58 -4.23 -2.68 -48.07
CA SER A 58 -4.80 -3.98 -47.74
C SER A 58 -4.73 -4.22 -46.24
N ASP A 59 -5.59 -5.09 -45.71
CA ASP A 59 -5.48 -5.65 -44.34
C ASP A 59 -4.73 -7.01 -44.30
N GLY A 60 -4.01 -7.32 -45.39
CA GLY A 60 -3.38 -8.62 -45.65
C GLY A 60 -4.32 -9.64 -46.31
N THR A 61 -5.64 -9.40 -46.33
CA THR A 61 -6.64 -10.29 -46.93
C THR A 61 -7.58 -9.61 -47.93
N THR A 62 -7.87 -8.32 -47.74
CA THR A 62 -8.85 -7.54 -48.49
C THR A 62 -8.20 -6.29 -49.07
N SER A 63 -8.11 -6.21 -50.39
CA SER A 63 -7.59 -5.03 -51.11
C SER A 63 -8.52 -3.82 -50.94
N GLY A 64 -7.93 -2.65 -50.71
CA GLY A 64 -8.63 -1.39 -50.44
C GLY A 64 -8.97 -1.17 -48.95
N ASN A 65 -8.83 -2.18 -48.10
CA ASN A 65 -8.93 -1.98 -46.65
C ASN A 65 -7.67 -1.28 -46.13
N ILE A 66 -7.83 -0.61 -44.99
CA ILE A 66 -6.74 -0.14 -44.13
C ILE A 66 -6.70 -1.10 -42.95
N GLY A 67 -5.54 -1.21 -42.29
CA GLY A 67 -5.33 -1.98 -41.08
C GLY A 67 -6.34 -1.66 -39.98
N GLY A 68 -6.44 -2.55 -39.00
CA GLY A 68 -7.52 -2.48 -38.03
C GLY A 68 -7.29 -3.31 -36.78
N LEU A 69 -8.15 -3.05 -35.80
CA LEU A 69 -8.24 -3.84 -34.59
C LEU A 69 -8.98 -5.15 -34.85
N SER A 70 -8.43 -6.25 -34.36
CA SER A 70 -9.14 -7.52 -34.30
C SER A 70 -10.34 -7.47 -33.33
N ASN A 71 -11.26 -8.42 -33.45
CA ASN A 71 -12.44 -8.50 -32.58
C ASN A 71 -12.06 -8.55 -31.10
N PHE A 72 -12.55 -7.60 -30.31
CA PHE A 72 -12.34 -7.56 -28.87
C PHE A 72 -12.81 -8.87 -28.22
N THR A 73 -11.87 -9.54 -27.55
CA THR A 73 -12.14 -10.70 -26.69
C THR A 73 -11.69 -10.34 -25.28
N ALA A 74 -12.62 -10.39 -24.33
CA ALA A 74 -12.31 -10.10 -22.93
C ALA A 74 -11.20 -11.03 -22.42
N GLY A 75 -10.09 -10.45 -21.95
CA GLY A 75 -8.93 -11.22 -21.50
C GLY A 75 -7.80 -11.40 -22.53
N SER A 76 -7.85 -10.77 -23.71
CA SER A 76 -6.70 -10.62 -24.61
C SER A 76 -6.33 -9.14 -24.78
N SER A 77 -5.07 -8.84 -25.16
CA SER A 77 -4.80 -7.56 -25.86
C SER A 77 -5.52 -7.61 -27.20
N VAL A 78 -5.86 -6.44 -27.75
CA VAL A 78 -6.41 -6.44 -29.11
C VAL A 78 -5.24 -6.71 -30.05
N GLY A 79 -5.47 -7.51 -31.08
CA GLY A 79 -4.46 -7.67 -32.13
C GLY A 79 -4.55 -6.45 -33.03
N PHE A 80 -3.47 -5.67 -33.13
CA PHE A 80 -3.34 -4.67 -34.17
C PHE A 80 -2.84 -5.35 -35.46
N THR A 81 -3.64 -5.27 -36.52
CA THR A 81 -3.22 -5.61 -37.88
C THR A 81 -2.86 -4.32 -38.59
N GLY A 82 -1.58 -4.13 -38.92
CA GLY A 82 -1.12 -2.95 -39.66
C GLY A 82 -1.61 -2.93 -41.11
N THR A 83 -1.68 -1.73 -41.70
CA THR A 83 -2.01 -1.59 -43.12
C THR A 83 -0.87 -2.10 -43.99
N ASP A 84 -1.14 -3.14 -44.78
CA ASP A 84 -0.31 -3.47 -45.94
C ASP A 84 -0.52 -2.39 -47.00
N ALA A 85 0.56 -1.78 -47.52
CA ALA A 85 0.43 -0.68 -48.46
C ALA A 85 1.50 -0.72 -49.55
N SER A 86 1.10 -0.39 -50.78
CA SER A 86 1.95 -0.42 -51.99
C SER A 86 1.68 0.79 -52.88
N VAL A 87 2.68 1.32 -53.59
CA VAL A 87 2.49 2.52 -54.43
C VAL A 87 1.50 2.23 -55.57
N LYS A 88 0.49 3.09 -55.74
CA LYS A 88 -0.62 2.86 -56.67
C LYS A 88 -0.24 3.07 -58.14
N VAL A 89 0.68 3.98 -58.42
CA VAL A 89 1.24 4.22 -59.76
C VAL A 89 2.76 4.21 -59.67
N SER A 90 3.39 3.24 -60.33
CA SER A 90 4.85 3.06 -60.28
C SER A 90 5.57 4.27 -60.89
N GLY A 91 6.40 4.94 -60.10
CA GLY A 91 7.15 6.15 -60.49
C GLY A 91 6.56 7.47 -59.97
N GLU A 92 5.33 7.48 -59.45
CA GLU A 92 4.69 8.68 -58.91
C GLU A 92 5.00 8.91 -57.41
N SER A 93 4.98 10.17 -56.96
CA SER A 93 5.21 10.54 -55.56
C SER A 93 4.13 9.98 -54.62
N PHE A 94 4.49 9.59 -53.39
CA PHE A 94 3.61 8.95 -52.41
C PHE A 94 3.99 9.29 -50.95
N GLN A 95 3.09 9.01 -49.97
CA GLN A 95 3.38 9.05 -48.52
C GLN A 95 2.63 7.99 -47.58
N PHE A 96 1.30 7.71 -47.72
CA PHE A 96 0.30 6.91 -46.88
C PHE A 96 0.08 7.20 -45.37
N ALA A 97 -1.16 7.57 -44.92
CA ALA A 97 -1.54 7.96 -43.53
C ALA A 97 -2.42 6.99 -42.70
N GLU A 98 -2.08 6.80 -41.42
CA GLU A 98 -2.86 6.04 -40.43
C GLU A 98 -2.36 6.33 -39.00
N SER A 99 -3.19 6.72 -38.02
CA SER A 99 -2.77 6.73 -36.61
C SER A 99 -3.70 5.88 -35.75
N PHE A 100 -3.11 5.12 -34.84
CA PHE A 100 -3.84 4.21 -33.96
C PHE A 100 -3.34 4.34 -32.51
N ILE A 101 -4.29 4.35 -31.57
CA ILE A 101 -4.04 4.48 -30.13
C ILE A 101 -4.65 3.25 -29.47
N GLU A 102 -3.82 2.29 -29.05
CA GLU A 102 -4.29 1.17 -28.24
C GLU A 102 -4.20 1.50 -26.76
N GLY A 103 -5.34 1.36 -26.08
CA GLY A 103 -5.34 1.06 -24.66
C GLY A 103 -5.10 -0.43 -24.48
N ASP A 104 -4.03 -0.78 -23.77
CA ASP A 104 -3.61 -2.14 -23.38
C ASP A 104 -4.78 -3.06 -22.88
N LYS A 105 -4.56 -4.35 -22.62
CA LYS A 105 -5.60 -5.32 -22.22
C LYS A 105 -6.35 -4.91 -20.92
N PRO A 106 -7.68 -4.73 -20.92
CA PRO A 106 -8.45 -4.53 -19.68
C PRO A 106 -8.34 -5.75 -18.77
N SER A 107 -7.89 -5.55 -17.52
CA SER A 107 -7.99 -6.55 -16.47
C SER A 107 -9.45 -6.64 -15.98
N THR A 108 -9.83 -7.79 -15.43
CA THR A 108 -11.22 -8.09 -15.01
C THR A 108 -11.65 -7.38 -13.72
N GLY A 109 -11.08 -6.20 -13.43
CA GLY A 109 -11.34 -5.41 -12.22
C GLY A 109 -10.35 -5.64 -11.08
N SER A 110 -10.60 -4.93 -9.97
CA SER A 110 -9.84 -5.11 -8.72
C SER A 110 -10.42 -6.25 -7.90
N THR A 111 -9.57 -7.16 -7.42
CA THR A 111 -9.93 -8.09 -6.34
C THR A 111 -9.20 -7.70 -5.06
N VAL A 112 -9.96 -7.67 -3.97
CA VAL A 112 -9.47 -7.42 -2.62
C VAL A 112 -9.61 -8.72 -1.85
N SER A 113 -8.52 -9.21 -1.28
CA SER A 113 -8.52 -10.38 -0.40
C SER A 113 -7.55 -10.16 0.75
N SER A 114 -7.99 -10.43 1.98
CA SER A 114 -7.17 -10.29 3.20
C SER A 114 -6.48 -8.93 3.37
N GLY A 115 -7.09 -7.85 2.88
CA GLY A 115 -6.55 -6.49 2.95
C GLY A 115 -5.51 -6.15 1.88
N VAL A 116 -5.26 -7.07 0.95
CA VAL A 116 -4.32 -6.91 -0.16
C VAL A 116 -5.10 -6.75 -1.46
N ILE A 117 -4.68 -5.78 -2.28
CA ILE A 117 -5.14 -5.62 -3.66
C ILE A 117 -4.32 -6.59 -4.53
N SER A 118 -4.84 -7.78 -4.79
CA SER A 118 -4.11 -8.82 -5.54
C SER A 118 -4.14 -8.62 -7.05
N THR A 119 -5.10 -7.86 -7.56
CA THR A 119 -5.18 -7.44 -8.96
C THR A 119 -5.53 -5.97 -9.07
N MET A 120 -4.82 -5.25 -9.94
CA MET A 120 -5.13 -3.86 -10.26
C MET A 120 -6.06 -3.76 -11.47
N PRO A 121 -6.98 -2.76 -11.48
CA PRO A 121 -7.80 -2.46 -12.64
C PRO A 121 -6.97 -1.66 -13.64
N THR A 122 -6.88 -2.11 -14.90
CA THR A 122 -6.15 -1.38 -15.94
C THR A 122 -7.05 -0.36 -16.67
N PHE A 123 -7.69 0.52 -15.90
CA PHE A 123 -8.41 1.69 -16.43
C PHE A 123 -7.50 2.94 -16.37
N GLY A 124 -7.80 3.97 -17.17
CA GLY A 124 -6.85 5.04 -17.52
C GLY A 124 -6.14 5.74 -16.35
N ASN A 125 -6.90 6.10 -15.31
CA ASN A 125 -6.38 6.54 -14.03
C ASN A 125 -7.28 5.97 -12.93
N THR A 126 -6.77 5.11 -12.05
CA THR A 126 -7.59 4.50 -11.00
C THR A 126 -6.82 4.30 -9.71
N VAL A 127 -7.41 4.83 -8.64
CA VAL A 127 -7.00 4.59 -7.26
C VAL A 127 -7.86 3.46 -6.71
N THR A 128 -7.26 2.32 -6.41
CA THR A 128 -7.91 1.24 -5.67
C THR A 128 -7.46 1.32 -4.21
N SER A 129 -8.41 1.25 -3.29
CA SER A 129 -8.16 1.19 -1.84
C SER A 129 -8.80 -0.06 -1.25
N SER A 130 -8.08 -0.72 -0.36
CA SER A 130 -8.59 -1.77 0.54
C SER A 130 -8.29 -1.35 1.96
N GLY A 131 -9.27 -1.45 2.87
CA GLY A 131 -8.96 -1.52 4.29
C GLY A 131 -8.04 -2.71 4.56
N GLY A 132 -7.08 -2.57 5.48
CA GLY A 132 -6.34 -3.72 6.00
C GLY A 132 -7.26 -4.70 6.74
N VAL A 133 -6.75 -5.88 7.08
CA VAL A 133 -7.54 -6.93 7.73
C VAL A 133 -6.97 -7.26 9.10
N ALA A 134 -7.79 -7.09 10.13
CA ALA A 134 -7.44 -7.47 11.50
C ALA A 134 -7.07 -8.96 11.60
N GLY A 135 -7.89 -9.87 11.04
CA GLY A 135 -7.64 -11.31 11.17
C GLY A 135 -7.67 -11.72 12.64
N ASN A 136 -6.55 -12.23 13.16
CA ASN A 136 -6.39 -12.58 14.58
C ASN A 136 -5.73 -11.47 15.42
N LEU A 137 -5.61 -10.24 14.90
CA LEU A 137 -5.00 -9.09 15.58
C LEU A 137 -5.54 -8.93 17.01
N GLY A 138 -4.63 -8.97 17.98
CA GLY A 138 -4.97 -8.85 19.39
C GLY A 138 -3.77 -8.43 20.22
N GLY A 139 -4.02 -7.86 21.39
CA GLY A 139 -2.99 -7.47 22.33
C GLY A 139 -3.53 -7.47 23.75
N THR A 140 -2.81 -8.11 24.67
CA THR A 140 -3.16 -8.20 26.08
C THR A 140 -1.92 -7.89 26.91
N ILE A 141 -2.10 -7.16 28.02
CA ILE A 141 -1.04 -6.89 28.99
C ILE A 141 -1.46 -7.52 30.31
N GLY A 142 -0.67 -8.48 30.78
CA GLY A 142 -0.85 -9.13 32.08
C GLY A 142 -0.52 -8.20 33.25
N LEU A 143 -1.01 -8.55 34.43
CA LEU A 143 -0.72 -7.82 35.68
C LEU A 143 0.75 -7.97 36.13
N ASP A 144 1.43 -8.98 35.59
CA ASP A 144 2.88 -9.23 35.68
C ASP A 144 3.71 -8.39 34.68
N GLY A 145 3.05 -7.59 33.84
CA GLY A 145 3.68 -6.84 32.75
C GLY A 145 3.95 -7.66 31.49
N ALA A 146 3.50 -8.91 31.41
CA ALA A 146 3.65 -9.72 30.20
C ALA A 146 2.80 -9.14 29.06
N ILE A 147 3.46 -8.72 27.97
CA ILE A 147 2.79 -8.21 26.78
C ILE A 147 2.67 -9.34 25.76
N THR A 148 1.43 -9.80 25.52
CA THR A 148 1.11 -10.79 24.50
C THR A 148 0.48 -10.08 23.30
N ILE A 149 1.13 -10.15 22.13
CA ILE A 149 0.61 -9.60 20.87
C ILE A 149 0.38 -10.73 19.88
N THR A 150 -0.84 -10.81 19.34
CA THR A 150 -1.19 -11.69 18.24
C THR A 150 -1.08 -10.92 16.93
N ALA A 151 -0.28 -11.44 16.00
CA ALA A 151 -0.11 -10.83 14.68
C ALA A 151 -1.44 -10.80 13.91
N GLY A 152 -1.72 -9.66 13.27
CA GLY A 152 -2.87 -9.50 12.38
C GLY A 152 -2.55 -9.75 10.91
N GLY A 153 -3.49 -9.40 10.04
CA GLY A 153 -3.29 -9.42 8.60
C GLY A 153 -2.48 -8.23 8.06
N ALA A 154 -2.56 -8.02 6.74
CA ALA A 154 -1.87 -6.92 6.08
C ALA A 154 -2.34 -5.54 6.61
N GLY A 155 -1.38 -4.62 6.77
CA GLY A 155 -1.64 -3.26 7.26
C GLY A 155 -1.84 -3.14 8.78
N THR A 156 -1.65 -4.21 9.56
CA THR A 156 -1.89 -4.16 11.02
C THR A 156 -0.69 -3.63 11.81
N ARG A 157 -0.97 -2.85 12.87
CA ARG A 157 0.00 -2.34 13.84
C ARG A 157 -0.55 -2.50 15.26
N VAL A 158 0.31 -2.85 16.22
CA VAL A 158 -0.01 -2.91 17.65
C VAL A 158 1.05 -2.17 18.44
N THR A 159 0.61 -1.29 19.33
CA THR A 159 1.46 -0.68 20.35
C THR A 159 0.97 -1.12 21.72
N GLY A 160 1.73 -2.00 22.37
CA GLY A 160 1.54 -2.36 23.77
C GLY A 160 2.47 -1.54 24.65
N GLN A 161 1.93 -0.91 25.70
CA GLN A 161 2.70 -0.12 26.66
C GLN A 161 2.37 -0.58 28.09
N TYR A 162 3.40 -0.98 28.82
CA TYR A 162 3.37 -1.19 30.26
C TYR A 162 4.36 -0.21 30.89
N VAL A 163 3.86 0.74 31.68
CA VAL A 163 4.69 1.67 32.47
C VAL A 163 4.49 1.34 33.94
N ASN A 164 5.59 1.05 34.63
CA ASN A 164 5.62 1.02 36.08
C ASN A 164 6.45 2.20 36.59
N GLU A 165 5.81 3.10 37.32
CA GLU A 165 6.43 4.27 37.94
C GLU A 165 6.42 4.12 39.46
N LEU A 166 7.60 4.26 40.07
CA LEU A 166 7.78 4.37 41.51
C LEU A 166 8.40 5.74 41.81
N ARG A 167 7.65 6.62 42.45
CA ARG A 167 8.09 7.94 42.91
C ARG A 167 8.16 7.92 44.44
N ILE A 168 9.24 8.46 44.98
CA ILE A 168 9.50 8.58 46.42
C ILE A 168 9.70 10.06 46.69
N ASP A 169 8.79 10.65 47.45
CA ASP A 169 8.81 12.05 47.89
C ASP A 169 9.15 12.13 49.38
N ASN A 170 9.56 13.30 49.86
CA ASN A 170 10.01 13.55 51.25
C ASN A 170 9.66 14.99 51.66
#